data_AF-A0A497NCJ7-F1
#
_entry.id   AF-A0A497NCJ7-F1
#
_cell.length_a   1.000
_cell.length_b   1.000
_cell.length_c   1.000
_cell.angle_alpha   90.00
_cell.angle_beta   90.00
_cell.angle_gamma   90.00
#
_symmetry.space_group_name_H-M   'P 1'
#
loop_
_entity.id
_entity.type
_entity.pdbx_description
1 polymer ?
#
loop_
_entity_poly.entity_id
_entity_poly.type
_entity_poly.pdbx_seq_one_letter_code
_entity_poly.pdbx_strand_id
1 'polypeptide(L)'
;MIKIILAAGLHLTVSIPNGFLLEYKCAPDPLFQEIFIEPTKQEKGYLEVTKKPGLGIQFDKEKALKKFPFKPGPTRKAVYPKWLVDMNPKWG
;
A
#
# COMPACT_ATOMS: atom_id res chain seq x y z
N MET A 1 0.44 3.20 -2.40
CA MET A 1 0.60 1.85 -1.84
C MET A 1 -0.72 1.13 -2.05
N ILE A 2 -0.72 0.03 -2.78
CA ILE A 2 -1.94 -0.74 -3.09
C ILE A 2 -2.55 -1.21 -1.76
N LYS A 3 -3.81 -0.85 -1.50
CA LYS A 3 -4.46 -1.00 -0.18
C LYS A 3 -4.73 -2.45 0.23
N ILE A 4 -4.60 -3.39 -0.71
CA ILE A 4 -4.54 -4.84 -0.43
C ILE A 4 -3.31 -5.17 0.44
N ILE A 5 -2.15 -4.55 0.16
CA ILE A 5 -0.93 -4.71 0.96
C ILE A 5 -1.14 -4.15 2.36
N LEU A 6 -1.84 -3.01 2.48
CA LEU A 6 -2.17 -2.44 3.78
C LEU A 6 -3.04 -3.40 4.61
N ALA A 7 -4.10 -3.98 4.02
CA ALA A 7 -4.95 -4.93 4.73
C ALA A 7 -4.18 -6.18 5.16
N ALA A 8 -3.37 -6.76 4.28
CA ALA A 8 -2.53 -7.91 4.60
C ALA A 8 -1.50 -7.58 5.69
N GLY A 9 -0.84 -6.43 5.58
CA GLY A 9 0.11 -5.92 6.57
C GLY A 9 -0.55 -5.70 7.93
N LEU A 10 -1.77 -5.15 7.96
CA LEU A 10 -2.53 -4.97 9.19
C LEU A 10 -2.81 -6.31 9.87
N HIS A 11 -3.31 -7.30 9.14
CA HIS A 11 -3.54 -8.65 9.67
C HIS A 11 -2.25 -9.26 10.25
N LEU A 12 -1.12 -9.13 9.55
CA LEU A 12 0.17 -9.61 10.04
C LEU A 12 0.62 -8.87 11.31
N THR A 13 0.59 -7.54 11.29
CA THR A 13 1.03 -6.68 12.40
C THR A 13 0.26 -6.99 13.68
N VAL A 14 -1.06 -7.19 13.61
CA VAL A 14 -1.86 -7.49 14.81
C VAL A 14 -1.76 -8.95 15.27
N SER A 15 -1.22 -9.83 14.44
CA SER A 15 -1.11 -11.27 14.73
C SER A 15 0.24 -11.65 15.35
N ILE A 16 1.19 -10.72 15.49
CA ILE A 16 2.53 -10.98 16.03
C ILE A 16 2.78 -10.14 17.29
N PRO A 17 3.49 -10.68 18.29
CA PRO A 17 3.68 -9.98 19.57
C PRO A 17 4.58 -8.75 19.48
N ASN A 18 5.40 -8.64 18.43
CA ASN A 18 6.30 -7.52 18.16
C ASN A 18 5.78 -6.58 17.05
N GLY A 19 4.50 -6.67 16.69
CA GLY A 19 3.87 -5.82 15.69
C GLY A 19 3.58 -4.44 16.26
N PHE A 20 4.48 -3.49 16.03
CA PHE A 20 4.42 -2.17 16.67
C PHE A 20 3.89 -1.05 15.76
N LEU A 21 4.28 -1.04 14.48
CA LEU A 21 3.97 0.04 13.54
C LEU A 21 3.67 -0.53 12.15
N LEU A 22 2.76 0.12 11.42
CA LEU A 22 2.45 -0.19 10.03
C LEU A 22 2.51 1.08 9.18
N GLU A 23 3.24 1.03 8.06
CA GLU A 23 3.31 2.16 7.13
C GLU A 23 1.91 2.44 6.55
N TYR A 24 1.49 3.71 6.63
CA TYR A 24 0.21 4.16 6.08
C TYR A 24 0.41 5.37 5.17
N LYS A 25 0.01 5.23 3.90
CA LYS A 25 -0.02 6.34 2.94
C LYS A 25 -1.20 7.27 3.25
N CYS A 26 -0.90 8.47 3.77
CA CYS A 26 -1.90 9.51 4.06
C CYS A 26 -2.32 10.34 2.83
N ALA A 27 -1.50 10.37 1.77
CA ALA A 27 -1.81 11.16 0.58
C ALA A 27 -3.10 10.67 -0.09
N PRO A 28 -3.97 11.58 -0.59
CA PRO A 28 -5.17 11.23 -1.32
C PRO A 28 -4.87 10.22 -2.43
N ASP A 29 -5.76 9.23 -2.55
CA ASP A 29 -5.61 8.13 -3.50
C ASP A 29 -6.99 7.86 -4.12
N PRO A 30 -7.26 8.39 -5.33
CA PRO A 30 -8.57 8.23 -5.98
C PRO A 30 -8.94 6.77 -6.23
N LEU A 31 -7.95 5.91 -6.44
CA LEU A 31 -8.19 4.47 -6.50
C LEU A 31 -8.82 4.04 -5.16
N PHE A 32 -8.19 4.36 -4.04
CA PHE A 32 -8.73 3.98 -2.74
C PHE A 32 -10.10 4.58 -2.43
N GLN A 33 -10.26 5.89 -2.62
CA GLN A 33 -11.45 6.62 -2.21
C GLN A 33 -12.69 6.28 -3.04
N GLU A 34 -12.50 5.84 -4.28
CA GLU A 34 -13.62 5.68 -5.20
C GLU A 34 -14.00 4.22 -5.49
N ILE A 35 -13.08 3.26 -5.39
CA ILE A 35 -13.37 1.86 -5.75
C ILE A 35 -13.60 0.97 -4.53
N PHE A 36 -13.14 1.33 -3.33
CA PHE A 36 -13.38 0.52 -2.13
C PHE A 36 -14.74 0.84 -1.52
N ILE A 37 -15.52 -0.20 -1.23
CA ILE A 37 -16.91 -0.08 -0.76
C ILE A 37 -16.94 0.23 0.74
N GLU A 38 -15.98 -0.28 1.50
CA GLU A 38 -15.79 -0.03 2.94
C GLU A 38 -14.30 -0.07 3.29
N PRO A 39 -13.54 1.01 3.04
CA PRO A 39 -12.13 1.04 3.35
C PRO A 39 -11.86 0.94 4.86
N THR A 40 -10.70 0.38 5.22
CA THR A 40 -10.20 0.38 6.61
C THR A 40 -10.25 1.79 7.19
N LYS A 41 -10.97 1.97 8.30
CA LYS A 41 -11.09 3.24 8.98
C LYS A 41 -9.81 3.55 9.75
N GLN A 42 -9.39 4.80 9.67
CA GLN A 42 -8.29 5.34 10.46
C GLN A 42 -8.87 6.29 11.50
N GLU A 43 -8.56 6.06 12.77
CA GLU A 43 -9.00 6.89 13.88
C GLU A 43 -7.85 7.09 14.88
N LYS A 44 -7.55 8.35 15.21
CA LYS A 44 -6.54 8.73 16.22
C LYS A 44 -5.16 8.06 16.03
N GLY A 45 -4.75 7.85 14.79
CA GLY A 45 -3.46 7.21 14.47
C GLY A 45 -3.50 5.69 14.38
N TYR A 46 -4.64 5.05 14.63
CA TYR A 46 -4.83 3.61 14.54
C TYR A 46 -5.71 3.21 13.35
N LEU A 47 -5.59 1.96 12.92
CA LEU A 47 -6.47 1.35 11.93
C LEU A 47 -7.41 0.36 12.61
N GLU A 48 -8.68 0.41 12.24
CA GLU A 48 -9.67 -0.57 12.72
C GLU A 48 -9.42 -1.93 12.05
N VAL A 49 -9.24 -2.97 12.87
CA VAL A 49 -9.08 -4.34 12.37
C VAL A 49 -10.45 -4.89 11.96
N THR A 50 -10.56 -5.31 10.71
CA THR A 50 -11.78 -5.91 10.18
C THR A 50 -12.05 -7.27 10.81
N LYS A 51 -13.32 -7.54 11.15
CA LYS A 51 -13.79 -8.85 11.63
C LYS A 51 -14.33 -9.74 10.50
N LYS A 52 -14.36 -9.23 9.27
CA LYS A 52 -14.81 -9.97 8.09
C LYS A 52 -13.77 -11.02 7.70
N PRO A 53 -14.17 -12.15 7.10
CA PRO A 53 -13.25 -13.20 6.69
C PRO A 53 -12.25 -12.73 5.63
N GLY A 54 -11.13 -13.45 5.53
CA GLY A 54 -10.05 -13.14 4.60
C GLY A 54 -9.39 -11.80 4.93
N LEU A 55 -9.07 -11.01 3.91
CA LEU A 55 -8.52 -9.66 4.11
C LEU A 55 -9.56 -8.65 4.61
N GLY A 56 -10.85 -9.01 4.61
CA GLY A 56 -11.95 -8.18 5.08
C GLY A 56 -12.09 -6.83 4.38
N ILE A 57 -11.73 -6.78 3.09
CA ILE A 57 -11.89 -5.64 2.18
C ILE A 57 -12.76 -6.03 0.98
N GLN A 58 -13.46 -5.06 0.40
CA GLN A 58 -14.25 -5.22 -0.81
C GLN A 58 -14.10 -3.99 -1.71
N PHE A 59 -14.04 -4.21 -3.02
CA PHE A 59 -13.93 -3.15 -4.01
C PHE A 59 -14.70 -3.47 -5.28
N ASP A 60 -15.14 -2.41 -5.98
CA ASP A 60 -15.82 -2.47 -7.26
C ASP A 60 -14.81 -2.69 -8.38
N LYS A 61 -14.77 -3.94 -8.88
CA LYS A 61 -13.86 -4.36 -9.95
C LYS A 61 -14.19 -3.69 -11.28
N GLU A 62 -15.47 -3.53 -11.61
CA GLU A 62 -15.89 -2.96 -12.88
C GLU A 62 -15.54 -1.47 -12.95
N LYS A 63 -15.83 -0.73 -11.86
CA LYS A 63 -15.43 0.67 -11.73
C LYS A 63 -13.92 0.85 -11.76
N ALA A 64 -13.17 -0.04 -11.10
CA ALA A 64 -11.72 -0.02 -11.14
C ALA A 64 -11.17 -0.16 -12.57
N LEU A 65 -11.63 -1.16 -13.31
CA LEU A 65 -11.21 -1.41 -14.69
C LEU A 65 -11.58 -0.27 -15.63
N LYS A 66 -12.78 0.30 -15.47
CA LYS A 66 -13.29 1.39 -16.31
C LYS A 66 -12.57 2.72 -16.06
N LYS A 67 -12.33 3.07 -14.79
CA LYS A 67 -11.80 4.40 -14.40
C LYS A 67 -10.27 4.43 -14.28
N PHE A 68 -9.65 3.30 -13.95
CA PHE A 68 -8.21 3.20 -13.69
C PHE A 68 -7.56 2.10 -14.54
N PRO A 69 -7.57 2.24 -15.88
CA PRO A 69 -6.90 1.28 -16.75
C PRO A 69 -5.39 1.28 -16.48
N PHE A 70 -4.75 0.14 -16.72
CA PHE A 70 -3.30 0.01 -16.59
C PHE A 70 -2.59 1.04 -17.46
N LYS A 71 -1.64 1.76 -16.85
CA LYS A 71 -0.71 2.63 -17.55
C LYS A 71 0.69 2.14 -17.24
N PRO A 72 1.52 1.83 -18.25
CA PRO A 72 2.90 1.43 -17.99
C PRO A 72 3.61 2.55 -17.23
N GLY A 73 4.21 2.18 -16.10
CA GLY A 73 5.02 3.10 -15.31
C GLY A 73 6.40 3.32 -15.95
N PRO A 74 7.10 4.40 -15.58
CA PRO A 74 8.49 4.57 -16.00
C PRO A 74 9.33 3.41 -15.46
N THR A 75 10.26 2.89 -16.28
CA THR A 75 11.30 2.00 -15.80
C THR A 75 12.24 2.81 -14.91
N ARG A 76 12.16 2.59 -13.59
CA ARG A 76 13.14 3.17 -12.67
C ARG A 76 14.48 2.49 -12.89
N LYS A 77 15.39 3.13 -13.61
CA LYS A 77 16.82 2.88 -13.42
C LYS A 77 17.23 3.59 -12.14
N ALA A 78 17.80 2.84 -11.20
CA ALA A 78 18.44 3.47 -10.06
C ALA A 78 19.62 4.29 -10.60
N VAL A 79 19.51 5.62 -10.54
CA VAL A 79 20.62 6.51 -10.85
C VAL A 79 21.18 6.93 -9.51
N TYR A 80 22.24 6.27 -9.09
CA TYR A 80 22.97 6.65 -7.90
C TYR A 80 23.95 7.77 -8.25
N PRO A 81 24.07 8.83 -7.42
CA PRO A 81 25.10 9.83 -7.64
C PRO A 81 26.48 9.19 -7.56
N LYS A 82 27.45 9.71 -8.34
CA LYS A 82 28.77 9.10 -8.50
C LYS A 82 29.45 8.75 -7.17
N TRP A 83 29.39 9.65 -6.19
CA TRP A 83 29.98 9.43 -4.86
C TRP A 83 29.38 8.21 -4.13
N LEU A 84 28.12 7.87 -4.36
CA LEU A 84 27.46 6.71 -3.75
C LEU A 84 27.84 5.40 -4.46
N VAL A 85 28.04 5.45 -5.78
CA VAL A 85 28.57 4.32 -6.56
C VAL A 85 30.04 4.07 -6.21
N ASP A 86 30.83 5.13 -6.02
CA ASP A 86 32.23 5.03 -5.63
C ASP A 86 32.39 4.42 -4.22
N MET A 87 31.43 4.65 -3.31
CA MET A 87 31.38 4.03 -1.98
C MET A 87 30.96 2.54 -2.00
N ASN A 88 30.21 2.11 -3.02
CA ASN A 88 29.89 0.69 -3.21
C ASN A 88 29.85 0.34 -4.69
N PRO A 89 30.99 -0.10 -5.27
CA PRO A 89 31.13 -0.37 -6.71
C PRO A 89 30.17 -1.43 -7.27
N LYS A 90 29.52 -2.22 -6.40
CA LYS A 90 28.50 -3.22 -6.80
C LYS A 90 27.16 -2.59 -7.21
N TRP A 91 27.01 -1.27 -7.06
CA TRP A 91 25.76 -0.52 -7.28
C TRP A 91 25.79 0.28 -8.59
N GLY A 92 26.88 0.20 -9.34
CA GLY A 92 27.07 0.83 -10.66
C GLY A 92 26.68 -0.07 -11.83
#